data_AF-A0A497P9D3-F1
#
_entry.id   AF-A0A497P9D3-F1
#
_cell.length_a   1.000
_cell.length_b   1.000
_cell.length_c   1.000
_cell.angle_alpha   90.00
_cell.angle_beta   90.00
_cell.angle_gamma   90.00
#
_symmetry.space_group_name_H-M   'P 1'
#
loop_
_entity.id
_entity.type
_entity.pdbx_description
1 polymer ?
#
loop_
_entity_poly.entity_id
_entity_poly.type
_entity_poly.pdbx_seq_one_letter_code
_entity_poly.pdbx_strand_id
1 'polypeptide(L)'
;MKLMLEPLQARVKVWLEEQIFRQVLDIRKCDGTVSLTWSPILEQADPQLVRDTIALVQTTADGKPLISWEEARDRLRLPKSFPEPKLPSLQRLYSERNPAGLYLVEPHGELIWLRRKKAIVKSVKFSSHIGEPLFLLSGKYCYGIIRLDSPVEITLKEFRELTPKHLITEEERERWWPHKKKLFYYPFTIEKLFDPPRKWKYVPGIQNFVQHVEFE
;
A
#
# COMPACT_ATOMS: atom_id res chain seq x y z
N MET A 1 5.62 16.33 -29.91
CA MET A 1 5.38 15.36 -28.81
C MET A 1 4.82 15.96 -27.52
N LYS A 2 4.70 17.30 -27.36
CA LYS A 2 3.85 17.90 -26.30
C LYS A 2 2.38 17.45 -26.40
N LEU A 3 1.87 17.31 -27.63
CA LEU A 3 0.48 16.96 -27.95
C LEU A 3 0.05 15.51 -27.66
N MET A 4 0.95 14.57 -27.33
CA MET A 4 0.55 13.17 -27.02
C MET A 4 0.90 12.71 -25.60
N LEU A 5 1.88 13.33 -24.94
CA LEU A 5 2.16 13.10 -23.52
C LEU A 5 1.15 13.82 -22.61
N GLU A 6 0.77 15.05 -22.97
CA GLU A 6 -0.26 15.81 -22.25
C GLU A 6 -1.62 15.08 -22.19
N PRO A 7 -2.18 14.53 -23.30
CA PRO A 7 -3.43 13.78 -23.23
C PRO A 7 -3.33 12.50 -22.42
N LEU A 8 -2.20 11.79 -22.43
CA LEU A 8 -2.06 10.56 -21.64
C LEU A 8 -1.88 10.87 -20.15
N GLN A 9 -1.05 11.86 -19.81
CA GLN A 9 -0.89 12.34 -18.44
C GLN A 9 -2.17 12.96 -17.89
N ALA A 10 -2.90 13.71 -18.72
CA ALA A 10 -4.22 14.25 -18.39
C ALA A 10 -5.24 13.12 -18.21
N ARG A 11 -5.27 12.10 -19.10
CA ARG A 11 -6.16 10.93 -18.95
C ARG A 11 -5.84 10.11 -17.70
N VAL A 12 -4.56 9.90 -17.39
CA VAL A 12 -4.12 9.21 -16.16
C VAL A 12 -4.47 10.06 -14.94
N LYS A 13 -4.25 11.37 -14.98
CA LYS A 13 -4.61 12.30 -13.91
C LYS A 13 -6.12 12.29 -13.65
N VAL A 14 -6.93 12.47 -14.69
CA VAL A 14 -8.40 12.44 -14.62
C VAL A 14 -8.86 11.08 -14.12
N TRP A 15 -8.29 9.98 -14.60
CA TRP A 15 -8.62 8.65 -14.09
C TRP A 15 -8.28 8.48 -12.61
N LEU A 16 -7.11 8.95 -12.15
CA LEU A 16 -6.75 8.91 -10.73
C LEU A 16 -7.67 9.79 -9.88
N GLU A 17 -7.92 11.03 -10.30
CA GLU A 17 -8.79 11.98 -9.62
C GLU A 17 -10.25 11.47 -9.54
N GLU A 18 -10.81 11.01 -10.65
CA GLU A 18 -12.23 10.64 -10.74
C GLU A 18 -12.52 9.21 -10.34
N GLN A 19 -11.66 8.25 -10.68
CA GLN A 19 -11.97 6.83 -10.47
C GLN A 19 -11.38 6.30 -9.17
N ILE A 20 -10.24 6.82 -8.73
CA ILE A 20 -9.62 6.35 -7.48
C ILE A 20 -9.94 7.31 -6.34
N PHE A 21 -9.57 8.58 -6.45
CA PHE A 21 -9.65 9.50 -5.31
C PHE A 21 -11.07 10.00 -5.04
N ARG A 22 -11.91 10.21 -6.06
CA ARG A 22 -13.31 10.56 -5.85
C ARG A 22 -14.08 9.43 -5.18
N GLN A 23 -13.85 8.18 -5.59
CA GLN A 23 -14.41 7.01 -4.89
C GLN A 23 -13.95 6.96 -3.43
N VAL A 24 -12.67 7.27 -3.16
CA VAL A 24 -12.15 7.35 -1.79
C VAL A 24 -12.82 8.49 -1.00
N LEU A 25 -13.09 9.65 -1.60
CA LEU A 25 -13.82 10.74 -0.95
C LEU A 25 -15.28 10.39 -0.66
N ASP A 26 -15.98 9.79 -1.63
CA ASP A 26 -17.38 9.36 -1.51
C ASP A 26 -17.52 8.29 -0.41
N ILE A 27 -16.61 7.31 -0.38
CA ILE A 27 -16.55 6.28 0.67
C ILE A 27 -16.31 6.91 2.04
N ARG A 28 -15.52 8.00 2.11
CA ARG A 28 -15.17 8.69 3.35
C ARG A 28 -16.16 9.80 3.74
N LYS A 29 -17.18 10.08 2.91
CA LYS A 29 -18.14 11.19 3.08
C LYS A 29 -17.45 12.55 3.30
N CYS A 30 -16.35 12.78 2.60
CA CYS A 30 -15.63 14.04 2.68
C CYS A 30 -16.03 14.93 1.50
N ASP A 31 -16.57 16.12 1.78
CA ASP A 31 -16.88 17.10 0.75
C ASP A 31 -15.59 17.80 0.28
N GLY A 32 -15.33 17.81 -1.04
CA GLY A 32 -14.17 18.47 -1.63
C GLY A 32 -13.86 18.01 -3.06
N THR A 33 -12.93 18.71 -3.73
CA THR A 33 -12.44 18.34 -5.07
C THR A 33 -10.98 17.91 -4.96
N VAL A 34 -10.67 16.68 -5.41
CA VAL A 34 -9.27 16.22 -5.49
C VAL A 34 -8.64 16.85 -6.73
N SER A 35 -7.54 17.59 -6.52
CA SER A 35 -6.68 18.08 -7.61
C SER A 35 -5.26 17.57 -7.40
N LEU A 36 -4.75 16.80 -8.37
CA LEU A 36 -3.38 16.36 -8.44
C LEU A 36 -2.54 17.39 -9.20
N THR A 37 -1.48 17.87 -8.58
CA THR A 37 -0.43 18.64 -9.26
C THR A 37 0.76 17.74 -9.53
N TRP A 38 1.11 17.56 -10.80
CA TRP A 38 2.35 16.89 -11.16
C TRP A 38 3.52 17.80 -10.76
N SER A 39 4.31 17.39 -9.78
CA SER A 39 5.61 18.01 -9.56
C SER A 39 6.56 17.52 -10.65
N PRO A 40 7.14 18.41 -11.49
CA PRO A 40 8.10 17.98 -12.49
C PRO A 40 9.33 17.42 -11.78
N ILE A 41 9.60 16.13 -11.98
CA ILE A 41 10.78 15.45 -11.41
C ILE A 41 12.05 15.83 -12.18
N LEU A 42 11.93 16.48 -13.34
CA LEU A 42 13.05 16.83 -14.22
C LEU A 42 12.90 18.28 -14.69
N GLU A 43 14.02 19.01 -14.73
CA GLU A 43 14.13 20.16 -15.64
C GLU A 43 13.73 19.66 -17.03
N GLN A 44 12.72 20.29 -17.63
CA GLN A 44 12.18 19.82 -18.90
C GLN A 44 13.31 19.84 -19.94
N ALA A 45 13.73 18.67 -20.43
CA ALA A 45 14.65 18.59 -21.56
C ALA A 45 14.06 19.39 -22.73
N ASP A 46 14.90 20.13 -23.45
CA ASP A 46 14.49 20.94 -24.60
C ASP A 46 13.60 20.10 -25.54
N PRO A 47 12.35 20.53 -25.84
CA PRO A 47 11.44 19.81 -26.72
C PRO A 47 12.03 19.45 -28.09
N GLN A 48 12.99 20.24 -28.59
CA GLN A 48 13.68 19.93 -29.83
C GLN A 48 14.64 18.75 -29.65
N LEU A 49 15.46 18.79 -28.61
CA LEU A 49 16.35 17.69 -28.23
C LEU A 49 15.61 16.36 -28.05
N VAL A 50 14.42 16.41 -27.44
CA VAL A 50 13.55 15.22 -27.26
C VAL A 50 13.10 14.67 -28.61
N ARG A 51 12.65 15.52 -29.53
CA ARG A 51 12.21 15.11 -30.87
C ARG A 51 13.35 14.48 -31.66
N ASP A 52 14.50 15.12 -31.67
CA ASP A 52 15.68 14.65 -32.41
C ASP A 52 16.17 13.30 -31.87
N THR A 53 16.17 13.15 -30.54
CA THR A 53 16.58 11.89 -29.89
C THR A 53 15.64 10.74 -30.25
N ILE A 54 14.33 11.00 -30.29
CA ILE A 54 13.34 9.97 -30.66
C ILE A 54 13.48 9.58 -32.13
N ALA A 55 13.71 10.55 -33.01
CA ALA A 55 13.98 10.27 -34.41
C ALA A 55 15.20 9.35 -34.58
N LEU A 56 16.26 9.54 -33.81
CA LEU A 56 17.45 8.68 -33.83
C LEU A 56 17.18 7.25 -33.31
N VAL A 57 16.35 7.11 -32.27
CA VAL A 57 15.97 5.77 -31.75
C VAL A 57 15.05 5.02 -32.73
N GLN A 58 14.18 5.75 -33.45
CA GLN A 58 13.20 5.15 -34.36
C GLN A 58 13.74 4.90 -35.77
N THR A 59 14.71 5.71 -36.20
CA THR A 59 15.37 5.52 -37.50
C THR A 59 16.31 4.33 -37.40
N THR A 60 16.20 3.41 -38.36
CA THR A 60 17.05 2.24 -38.42
C THR A 60 17.96 2.28 -39.65
N ALA A 61 19.20 1.83 -39.47
CA ALA A 61 20.13 1.48 -40.54
C ALA A 61 20.52 0.01 -40.32
N ASP A 62 20.48 -0.80 -41.38
CA ASP A 62 20.77 -2.23 -41.32
C ASP A 62 19.96 -2.99 -40.24
N GLY A 63 18.69 -2.59 -40.06
CA GLY A 63 17.77 -3.18 -39.09
C GLY A 63 18.05 -2.83 -37.62
N LYS A 64 18.97 -1.90 -37.34
CA LYS A 64 19.30 -1.43 -35.99
C LYS A 64 19.01 0.06 -35.84
N PRO A 65 18.48 0.51 -34.67
CA PRO A 65 18.36 1.93 -34.34
C PRO A 65 19.69 2.68 -34.53
N LEU A 66 19.63 3.94 -34.97
CA LEU A 66 20.84 4.79 -35.08
C LEU A 66 21.49 5.05 -33.73
N ILE A 67 20.71 5.03 -32.65
CA ILE A 67 21.22 5.03 -31.26
C ILE A 67 20.42 4.06 -30.40
N SER A 68 21.09 3.47 -29.41
CA SER A 68 20.48 2.64 -28.39
C SER A 68 19.61 3.45 -27.41
N TRP A 69 18.76 2.74 -26.66
CA TRP A 69 17.99 3.33 -25.56
C TRP A 69 18.86 3.93 -24.45
N GLU A 70 20.06 3.40 -24.23
CA GLU A 70 21.00 3.93 -23.24
C GLU A 70 21.65 5.23 -23.70
N GLU A 71 22.06 5.32 -24.97
CA GLU A 71 22.59 6.54 -25.57
C GLU A 71 21.52 7.65 -25.65
N ALA A 72 20.27 7.27 -25.96
CA ALA A 72 19.14 8.19 -25.92
C ALA A 72 18.87 8.73 -24.50
N ARG A 73 18.95 7.87 -23.48
CA ARG A 73 18.79 8.25 -22.07
C ARG A 73 19.87 9.26 -21.66
N ASP A 74 21.12 8.99 -22.01
CA ASP A 74 22.25 9.85 -21.69
C ASP A 74 22.17 11.19 -22.44
N ARG A 75 21.75 11.18 -23.72
CA ARG A 75 21.48 12.39 -24.52
C ARG A 75 20.40 13.30 -23.91
N LEU A 76 19.38 12.71 -23.31
CA LEU A 76 18.29 13.43 -22.64
C LEU A 76 18.60 13.76 -21.17
N ARG A 77 19.80 13.42 -20.67
CA ARG A 77 20.19 13.56 -19.26
C ARG A 77 19.17 12.92 -18.32
N LEU A 78 18.51 11.85 -18.76
CA LEU A 78 17.55 11.13 -17.95
C LEU A 78 18.29 10.37 -16.85
N PRO A 79 17.75 10.33 -15.63
CA PRO A 79 18.42 9.68 -14.52
C PRO A 79 18.56 8.18 -14.81
N LYS A 80 19.73 7.62 -14.51
CA LYS A 80 20.05 6.22 -14.85
C LYS A 80 19.16 5.21 -14.13
N SER A 81 18.64 5.62 -12.98
CA SER A 81 17.57 5.00 -12.22
C SER A 81 16.62 6.10 -11.76
N PHE A 82 15.33 5.82 -11.63
CA PHE A 82 14.47 6.70 -10.83
C PHE A 82 15.04 6.71 -9.41
N PRO A 83 15.14 7.89 -8.75
CA PRO A 83 15.42 7.87 -7.33
C PRO A 83 14.34 6.98 -6.71
N GLU A 84 14.75 5.93 -6.00
CA GLU A 84 13.80 5.20 -5.16
C GLU A 84 13.06 6.25 -4.35
N PRO A 85 11.71 6.15 -4.22
CA PRO A 85 11.00 7.03 -3.31
C PRO A 85 11.78 6.98 -2.01
N LYS A 86 12.20 8.13 -1.50
CA LYS A 86 13.08 8.23 -0.33
C LYS A 86 12.39 7.55 0.86
N LEU A 87 12.50 6.23 0.96
CA LEU A 87 12.17 5.38 2.10
C LEU A 87 12.60 5.98 3.44
N PRO A 88 13.69 6.78 3.53
CA PRO A 88 14.01 7.53 4.75
C PRO A 88 12.91 8.45 5.28
N SER A 89 11.97 8.98 4.48
CA SER A 89 10.89 9.82 5.01
C SER A 89 9.84 8.99 5.76
N LEU A 90 9.44 7.83 5.23
CA LEU A 90 8.52 6.91 5.92
C LEU A 90 9.18 6.32 7.17
N GLN A 91 10.45 5.91 7.07
CA GLN A 91 11.18 5.40 8.25
C GLN A 91 11.32 6.48 9.34
N ARG A 92 11.65 7.74 8.99
CA ARG A 92 11.62 8.84 9.95
C ARG A 92 10.23 9.08 10.53
N LEU A 93 9.18 9.08 9.70
CA LEU A 93 7.79 9.25 10.15
C LEU A 93 7.34 8.14 11.13
N TYR A 94 7.72 6.88 10.91
CA TYR A 94 7.40 5.80 11.83
C TYR A 94 8.25 5.84 13.10
N SER A 95 9.53 6.19 12.98
CA SER A 95 10.42 6.37 14.12
C SER A 95 10.00 7.53 15.03
N GLU A 96 9.45 8.60 14.46
CA GLU A 96 8.97 9.77 15.22
C GLU A 96 7.57 9.57 15.82
N ARG A 97 6.73 8.68 15.27
CA ARG A 97 5.35 8.49 15.74
C ARG A 97 5.11 7.28 16.64
N ASN A 98 6.01 6.30 16.69
CA ASN A 98 5.81 5.01 17.37
C ASN A 98 4.36 4.47 17.19
N PRO A 99 4.01 3.99 15.97
CA PRO A 99 2.62 3.66 15.65
C PRO A 99 2.04 2.65 16.63
N ALA A 100 0.72 2.72 16.86
CA ALA A 100 0.02 1.70 17.63
C ALA A 100 0.19 0.32 16.98
N GLY A 101 0.10 -0.74 17.76
CA GLY A 101 0.12 -2.11 17.28
C GLY A 101 -1.28 -2.67 17.11
N LEU A 102 -1.53 -3.36 16.00
CA LEU A 102 -2.66 -4.28 15.85
C LEU A 102 -2.22 -5.68 16.24
N TYR A 103 -2.84 -6.23 17.28
CA TYR A 103 -2.63 -7.61 17.70
C TYR A 103 -3.58 -8.56 16.98
N LEU A 104 -2.99 -9.62 16.41
CA LEU A 104 -3.65 -10.77 15.85
C LEU A 104 -3.27 -12.01 16.66
N VAL A 105 -4.24 -12.89 16.88
CA VAL A 105 -4.00 -14.20 17.52
C VAL A 105 -3.06 -15.01 16.62
N GLU A 106 -2.11 -15.73 17.21
CA GLU A 106 -1.23 -16.63 16.45
C GLU A 106 -2.06 -17.71 15.73
N PRO A 107 -1.74 -18.04 14.46
CA PRO A 107 -0.55 -17.63 13.69
C PRO A 107 -0.81 -16.46 12.73
N HIS A 108 -1.87 -15.66 12.90
CA HIS A 108 -2.34 -14.77 11.84
C HIS A 108 -1.40 -13.63 11.46
N GLY A 109 -0.55 -13.13 12.38
CA GLY A 109 0.48 -12.17 11.99
C GLY A 109 1.55 -12.78 11.11
N GLU A 110 1.98 -14.01 11.43
CA GLU A 110 2.91 -14.77 10.61
C GLU A 110 2.33 -15.08 9.22
N LEU A 111 1.05 -15.45 9.13
CA LEU A 111 0.40 -15.70 7.85
C LEU A 111 0.39 -14.46 6.93
N ILE A 112 0.32 -13.26 7.50
CA ILE A 112 0.45 -12.00 6.75
C ILE A 112 1.92 -11.78 6.34
N TRP A 113 2.86 -12.03 7.24
CA TRP A 113 4.29 -11.94 6.96
C TRP A 113 4.73 -12.86 5.81
N LEU A 114 4.26 -14.12 5.81
CA LEU A 114 4.42 -15.09 4.74
C LEU A 114 3.60 -14.76 3.47
N ARG A 115 2.91 -13.62 3.45
CA ARG A 115 2.04 -13.13 2.37
C ARG A 115 0.91 -14.10 1.98
N ARG A 116 0.47 -14.97 2.88
CA ARG A 116 -0.63 -15.92 2.66
C ARG A 116 -1.98 -15.31 3.00
N LYS A 117 -2.11 -14.65 4.15
CA LYS A 117 -3.33 -13.96 4.59
C LYS A 117 -3.41 -12.58 3.94
N LYS A 118 -4.58 -12.28 3.33
CA LYS A 118 -4.84 -11.06 2.54
C LYS A 118 -5.88 -10.14 3.17
N ALA A 119 -6.55 -10.58 4.23
CA ALA A 119 -7.50 -9.77 4.96
C ALA A 119 -7.59 -10.14 6.44
N ILE A 120 -8.01 -9.17 7.25
CA ILE A 120 -8.24 -9.33 8.68
C ILE A 120 -9.74 -9.30 8.92
N VAL A 121 -10.22 -10.14 9.85
CA VAL A 121 -11.62 -10.15 10.27
C VAL A 121 -11.68 -9.91 11.77
N LYS A 122 -12.63 -9.09 12.20
CA LYS A 122 -12.89 -8.81 13.62
C LYS A 122 -14.40 -8.81 13.88
N SER A 123 -14.80 -9.11 15.11
CA SER A 123 -16.21 -9.07 15.53
C SER A 123 -16.72 -7.67 15.90
N VAL A 124 -15.81 -6.70 15.95
CA VAL A 124 -16.11 -5.29 16.26
C VAL A 124 -15.66 -4.41 15.12
N LYS A 125 -16.43 -3.34 14.88
CA LYS A 125 -16.05 -2.28 13.94
C LYS A 125 -15.08 -1.36 14.64
N PHE A 126 -13.90 -1.18 14.07
CA PHE A 126 -12.93 -0.20 14.55
C PHE A 126 -13.33 1.18 14.06
N SER A 127 -13.39 2.13 15.00
CA SER A 127 -13.56 3.56 14.72
C SER A 127 -12.23 4.31 14.69
N SER A 128 -11.17 3.73 15.24
CA SER A 128 -9.81 4.27 15.26
C SER A 128 -8.86 3.43 14.39
N HIS A 129 -7.71 4.02 14.09
CA HIS A 129 -6.60 3.35 13.42
C HIS A 129 -6.89 2.82 12.00
N ILE A 130 -7.78 3.50 11.27
CA ILE A 130 -8.07 3.23 9.86
C ILE A 130 -7.28 4.20 8.98
N GLY A 131 -6.61 3.68 7.95
CA GLY A 131 -5.85 4.49 7.00
C GLY A 131 -4.55 5.06 7.56
N GLU A 132 -4.10 4.60 8.72
CA GLU A 132 -2.84 4.97 9.36
C GLU A 132 -1.96 3.74 9.64
N PRO A 133 -0.64 3.92 9.77
CA PRO A 133 0.29 2.82 10.00
C PRO A 133 0.12 2.19 11.37
N LEU A 134 0.22 0.86 11.41
CA LEU A 134 0.14 0.05 12.61
C LEU A 134 1.22 -1.03 12.61
N PHE A 135 1.81 -1.29 13.77
CA PHE A 135 2.63 -2.48 13.93
C PHE A 135 1.77 -3.74 13.83
N LEU A 136 2.22 -4.72 13.05
CA LEU A 136 1.60 -6.03 12.96
C LEU A 136 2.15 -6.95 14.07
N LEU A 137 1.36 -7.15 15.13
CA LEU A 137 1.74 -7.95 16.28
C LEU A 137 1.02 -9.31 16.27
N SER A 138 1.74 -10.37 16.57
CA SER A 138 1.18 -11.70 16.79
C SER A 138 2.13 -12.49 17.68
N GLY A 139 1.60 -13.04 18.78
CA GLY A 139 2.43 -13.63 19.84
C GLY A 139 3.47 -12.65 20.36
N LYS A 140 4.72 -13.11 20.46
CA LYS A 140 5.88 -12.30 20.92
C LYS A 140 6.58 -11.52 19.80
N TYR A 141 6.02 -11.52 18.59
CA TYR A 141 6.67 -10.93 17.42
C TYR A 141 5.87 -9.78 16.82
N CYS A 142 6.64 -8.79 16.34
CA CYS A 142 6.22 -7.74 15.46
C CYS A 142 6.77 -8.04 14.06
N TYR A 143 5.86 -8.30 13.13
CA TYR A 143 6.19 -8.76 11.78
C TYR A 143 6.40 -7.62 10.78
N GLY A 144 6.03 -6.39 11.14
CA GLY A 144 6.17 -5.24 10.27
C GLY A 144 5.16 -4.14 10.56
N ILE A 145 4.91 -3.32 9.54
CA ILE A 145 3.97 -2.20 9.53
C ILE A 145 2.93 -2.46 8.44
N ILE A 146 1.67 -2.40 8.82
CA ILE A 146 0.51 -2.52 7.93
C ILE A 146 -0.39 -1.30 8.10
N ARG A 147 -1.31 -1.10 7.16
CA ARG A 147 -2.35 -0.09 7.23
C ARG A 147 -3.70 -0.73 6.95
N LEU A 148 -4.65 -0.56 7.86
CA LEU A 148 -6.02 -1.06 7.69
C LEU A 148 -6.81 -0.13 6.78
N ASP A 149 -7.55 -0.70 5.83
CA ASP A 149 -8.54 0.04 5.05
C ASP A 149 -9.92 0.00 5.74
N SER A 150 -10.86 0.79 5.22
CA SER A 150 -12.21 0.85 5.77
C SER A 150 -12.89 -0.53 5.78
N PRO A 151 -13.55 -0.92 6.88
CA PRO A 151 -14.16 -2.23 6.98
C PRO A 151 -15.42 -2.35 6.13
N VAL A 152 -15.64 -3.58 5.66
CA VAL A 152 -16.91 -4.03 5.09
C VAL A 152 -17.57 -4.96 6.11
N GLU A 153 -18.84 -4.71 6.43
CA GLU A 153 -19.63 -5.65 7.24
C GLU A 153 -19.94 -6.90 6.42
N ILE A 154 -19.71 -8.07 6.99
CA ILE A 154 -19.94 -9.36 6.34
C ILE A 154 -20.81 -10.27 7.21
N THR A 155 -21.63 -11.07 6.54
CA THR A 155 -22.42 -12.16 7.11
C THR A 155 -21.57 -13.41 7.33
N LEU A 156 -22.10 -14.41 8.06
CA LEU A 156 -21.43 -15.71 8.21
C LEU A 156 -21.27 -16.47 6.89
N LYS A 157 -22.18 -16.25 5.93
CA LYS A 157 -22.06 -16.84 4.59
C LYS A 157 -20.85 -16.24 3.86
N GLU A 158 -20.77 -14.91 3.81
CA GLU A 158 -19.65 -14.20 3.18
C GLU A 158 -18.33 -14.48 3.89
N PHE A 159 -18.33 -14.64 5.22
CA PHE A 159 -17.17 -15.09 5.97
C PHE A 159 -16.64 -16.42 5.42
N ARG A 160 -17.49 -17.44 5.26
CA ARG A 160 -17.08 -18.74 4.72
C ARG A 160 -16.52 -18.62 3.31
N GLU A 161 -17.17 -17.84 2.45
CA GLU A 161 -16.72 -17.59 1.07
C GLU A 161 -15.36 -16.86 1.02
N LEU A 162 -15.09 -15.98 1.98
CA LEU A 162 -13.86 -15.20 2.08
C LEU A 162 -12.73 -15.92 2.84
N THR A 163 -12.95 -17.16 3.30
CA THR A 163 -11.95 -17.98 4.00
C THR A 163 -10.60 -18.04 3.28
N PRO A 164 -10.52 -18.19 1.93
CA PRO A 164 -9.23 -18.19 1.24
C PRO A 164 -8.42 -16.89 1.40
N LYS A 165 -9.08 -15.78 1.73
CA LYS A 165 -8.43 -14.47 1.93
C LYS A 165 -8.02 -14.24 3.39
N HIS A 166 -8.90 -14.53 4.34
CA HIS A 166 -8.61 -14.27 5.75
C HIS A 166 -8.02 -15.48 6.50
N LEU A 167 -8.16 -16.70 5.99
CA LEU A 167 -7.58 -17.92 6.56
C LEU A 167 -7.96 -18.16 8.03
N ILE A 168 -9.18 -17.78 8.44
CA ILE A 168 -9.72 -18.06 9.78
C ILE A 168 -10.71 -19.20 9.59
N THR A 169 -10.54 -20.30 10.32
CA THR A 169 -11.44 -21.44 10.21
C THR A 169 -12.77 -21.18 10.93
N GLU A 170 -13.79 -22.00 10.65
CA GLU A 170 -15.07 -21.88 11.35
C GLU A 170 -14.90 -22.21 12.85
N GLU A 171 -13.99 -23.13 13.20
CA GLU A 171 -13.66 -23.47 14.59
C GLU A 171 -12.99 -22.32 15.33
N GLU A 172 -12.05 -21.61 14.69
CA GLU A 172 -11.44 -20.41 15.23
C GLU A 172 -12.48 -19.30 15.42
N ARG A 173 -13.34 -19.10 14.42
CA ARG A 173 -14.44 -18.13 14.48
C ARG A 173 -15.40 -18.43 15.63
N GLU A 174 -15.80 -19.68 15.81
CA GLU A 174 -16.67 -20.11 16.90
C GLU A 174 -16.00 -19.93 18.26
N ARG A 175 -14.72 -20.29 18.37
CA ARG A 175 -13.94 -20.11 19.60
C ARG A 175 -13.82 -18.64 20.01
N TRP A 176 -13.60 -17.75 19.04
CA TRP A 176 -13.38 -16.33 19.35
C TRP A 176 -14.68 -15.54 19.45
N TRP A 177 -15.68 -15.87 18.64
CA TRP A 177 -16.90 -15.07 18.47
C TRP A 177 -18.17 -15.94 18.36
N PRO A 178 -18.45 -16.82 19.34
CA PRO A 178 -19.45 -17.88 19.19
C PRO A 178 -20.83 -17.35 18.75
N HIS A 179 -21.29 -16.26 19.37
CA HIS A 179 -22.64 -15.73 19.12
C HIS A 179 -22.71 -14.58 18.09
N LYS A 180 -21.61 -14.24 17.41
CA LYS A 180 -21.58 -13.12 16.46
C LYS A 180 -22.07 -13.54 15.09
N LYS A 181 -23.19 -12.97 14.66
CA LYS A 181 -23.81 -13.19 13.34
C LYS A 181 -23.30 -12.27 12.24
N LYS A 182 -22.59 -11.21 12.63
CA LYS A 182 -22.00 -10.19 11.75
C LYS A 182 -20.55 -9.96 12.16
N LEU A 183 -19.69 -9.85 11.17
CA LEU A 183 -18.25 -9.61 11.34
C LEU A 183 -17.83 -8.45 10.43
N PHE A 184 -16.62 -7.95 10.64
CA PHE A 184 -16.05 -6.86 9.86
C PHE A 184 -14.79 -7.34 9.15
N TYR A 185 -14.80 -7.25 7.84
CA TYR A 185 -13.69 -7.57 6.95
C TYR A 185 -12.87 -6.31 6.69
N TYR A 186 -11.58 -6.38 6.99
CA TYR A 186 -10.62 -5.30 6.78
C TYR A 186 -9.62 -5.73 5.69
N PRO A 187 -9.69 -5.11 4.50
CA PRO A 187 -8.54 -5.07 3.62
C PRO A 187 -7.38 -4.35 4.33
N PHE A 188 -6.15 -4.66 3.93
CA PHE A 188 -4.99 -3.97 4.46
C PHE A 188 -3.87 -3.88 3.42
N THR A 189 -3.02 -2.89 3.59
CA THR A 189 -1.78 -2.73 2.83
C THR A 189 -0.58 -3.05 3.70
N ILE A 190 0.39 -3.78 3.16
CA ILE A 190 1.70 -4.00 3.80
C ILE A 190 2.59 -2.82 3.42
N GLU A 191 3.01 -2.04 4.41
CA GLU A 191 3.93 -0.91 4.19
C GLU A 191 5.37 -1.35 4.36
N LYS A 192 5.65 -2.20 5.35
CA LYS A 192 6.96 -2.78 5.58
C LYS A 192 6.83 -4.12 6.29
N LEU A 193 7.61 -5.12 5.88
CA LEU A 193 7.81 -6.33 6.69
C LEU A 193 9.18 -6.26 7.34
N PHE A 194 9.29 -6.78 8.56
CA PHE A 194 10.55 -6.95 9.25
C PHE A 194 11.11 -8.33 8.94
N ASP A 195 12.34 -8.37 8.47
CA ASP A 195 13.07 -9.60 8.20
C ASP A 195 14.44 -9.52 8.88
N PRO A 196 14.66 -10.24 9.98
CA PRO A 196 13.69 -11.11 10.66
C PRO A 196 12.59 -10.33 11.41
N PRO A 197 11.45 -10.96 11.78
CA PRO A 197 10.49 -10.38 12.70
C PRO A 197 11.15 -9.96 14.02
N ARG A 198 10.71 -8.84 14.58
CA ARG A 198 11.29 -8.28 15.82
C ARG A 198 10.52 -8.77 17.03
N LYS A 199 11.22 -9.05 18.14
CA LYS A 199 10.55 -9.33 19.41
C LYS A 199 10.04 -8.04 20.04
N TRP A 200 8.88 -8.14 20.69
CA TRP A 200 8.30 -7.03 21.44
C TRP A 200 7.83 -7.51 22.81
N LYS A 201 7.74 -6.58 23.75
CA LYS A 201 7.29 -6.85 25.12
C LYS A 201 5.80 -7.16 25.14
N TYR A 202 5.46 -8.42 24.93
CA TYR A 202 4.08 -8.90 24.94
C TYR A 202 3.41 -8.71 26.32
N VAL A 203 2.19 -8.16 26.32
CA VAL A 203 1.36 -8.04 27.52
C VAL A 203 0.17 -9.01 27.42
N PRO A 204 -0.06 -9.88 28.41
CA PRO A 204 -1.22 -10.77 28.43
C PRO A 204 -2.55 -10.01 28.39
N GLY A 205 -3.56 -10.54 27.70
CA GLY A 205 -4.92 -9.99 27.66
C GLY A 205 -5.20 -8.97 26.54
N ILE A 206 -4.23 -8.68 25.68
CA ILE A 206 -4.42 -7.82 24.51
C ILE A 206 -5.36 -8.50 23.50
N GLN A 207 -6.37 -7.78 23.03
CA GLN A 207 -7.33 -8.31 22.05
C GLN A 207 -7.32 -7.59 20.69
N ASN A 208 -7.00 -6.28 20.65
CA ASN A 208 -7.07 -5.49 19.42
C ASN A 208 -5.87 -4.57 19.22
N PHE A 209 -5.78 -3.47 19.97
CA PHE A 209 -4.74 -2.46 19.77
C PHE A 209 -3.82 -2.31 20.98
N VAL A 210 -2.56 -1.96 20.70
CA VAL A 210 -1.52 -1.66 21.68
C VAL A 210 -1.04 -0.24 21.42
N GLN A 211 -1.27 0.69 22.34
CA GLN A 211 -0.94 2.11 22.11
C GLN A 211 0.56 2.36 22.04
N HIS A 212 1.34 1.61 22.83
CA HIS A 212 2.79 1.75 22.90
C HIS A 212 3.44 0.39 22.71
N VAL A 213 4.10 0.21 21.57
CA VAL A 213 4.87 -1.01 21.27
C VAL A 213 6.31 -0.79 21.71
N GLU A 214 6.78 -1.65 22.61
CA GLU A 214 8.18 -1.69 23.04
C GLU A 214 8.86 -2.92 22.49
N PHE A 215 9.99 -2.73 21.81
CA PHE A 215 10.83 -3.82 21.32
C PHE A 215 11.75 -4.35 22.43
N GLU A 216 12.09 -5.64 22.36
CA GLU A 216 13.13 -6.26 23.20
C GLU A 216 14.54 -5.94 22.69
#